data_AF-A0A3C0BVB9-F1
#
_entry.id   AF-A0A3C0BVB9-F1
#
_cell.length_a   1.000
_cell.length_b   1.000
_cell.length_c   1.000
_cell.angle_alpha   90.00
_cell.angle_beta   90.00
_cell.angle_gamma   90.00
#
_symmetry.space_group_name_H-M   'P 1'
#
loop_
_entity.id
_entity.type
_entity.pdbx_description
1 polymer ?
#
loop_
_entity_poly.entity_id
_entity_poly.type
_entity_poly.pdbx_seq_one_letter_code
_entity_poly.pdbx_strand_id
1 'polypeptide(L)'
;ALGSRPQNQLAPRLGASANEEGCLSVTDHQQTSIDRLYAAGDLVRGLNQISVAQGEGAIAATDIHNRLRRGDVGLSTKRRETRGSFLGRGRL
;
A
#
# COMPACT_ATOMS: atom_id res chain seq x y z
N ALA A 1 -15.56 -23.71 -7.47
CA ALA A 1 -15.52 -22.74 -6.35
C ALA A 1 -16.18 -21.45 -6.82
N LEU A 2 -17.05 -20.85 -6.00
CA LEU A 2 -17.61 -19.52 -6.27
C LEU A 2 -16.50 -18.49 -5.98
N GLY A 3 -16.03 -17.79 -7.00
CA GLY A 3 -14.89 -16.88 -6.88
C GLY A 3 -15.10 -15.79 -5.82
N SER A 4 -14.14 -15.61 -4.92
CA SER A 4 -14.08 -14.45 -4.04
C SER A 4 -13.58 -13.25 -4.85
N ARG A 5 -14.25 -12.10 -4.72
CA ARG A 5 -13.75 -10.83 -5.27
C ARG A 5 -13.04 -10.08 -4.14
N PRO A 6 -11.70 -9.96 -4.16
CA PRO A 6 -10.99 -9.20 -3.15
C PRO A 6 -11.51 -7.76 -3.13
N GLN A 7 -11.83 -7.23 -1.95
CA GLN A 7 -12.27 -5.84 -1.79
C GLN A 7 -11.07 -4.89 -1.82
N ASN A 8 -10.24 -5.02 -2.86
CA ASN A 8 -8.94 -4.38 -2.96
C ASN A 8 -8.99 -2.95 -3.52
N GLN A 9 -10.15 -2.42 -3.92
CA GLN A 9 -10.29 -1.19 -4.72
C GLN A 9 -9.51 0.03 -4.19
N LEU A 10 -9.29 0.11 -2.88
CA LEU A 10 -8.50 1.18 -2.26
C LEU A 10 -7.02 1.10 -2.63
N ALA A 11 -6.43 -0.10 -2.65
CA ALA A 11 -5.00 -0.28 -2.78
C ALA A 11 -4.45 0.04 -4.18
N PRO A 12 -5.06 -0.40 -5.30
CA PRO A 12 -4.70 0.07 -6.64
C PRO A 12 -4.90 1.58 -6.81
N ARG A 13 -5.92 2.17 -6.17
CA ARG A 13 -6.12 3.64 -6.19
C ARG A 13 -5.00 4.40 -5.47
N LEU A 14 -4.33 3.77 -4.50
CA LEU A 14 -3.13 4.30 -3.86
C LEU A 14 -1.86 4.05 -4.68
N GLY A 15 -1.91 3.17 -5.69
CA GLY A 15 -0.78 2.77 -6.53
C GLY A 15 -0.07 1.50 -6.06
N ALA A 16 -0.71 0.69 -5.20
CA ALA A 16 -0.13 -0.56 -4.73
C ALA A 16 -0.18 -1.63 -5.82
N SER A 17 0.88 -2.42 -5.90
CA SER A 17 1.02 -3.48 -6.90
C SER A 17 0.19 -4.69 -6.51
N ALA A 18 -0.49 -5.28 -7.48
CA ALA A 18 -1.23 -6.53 -7.33
C ALA A 18 -0.74 -7.55 -8.37
N ASN A 19 -0.88 -8.83 -8.05
CA ASN A 19 -0.64 -9.93 -8.97
C ASN A 19 -1.81 -10.10 -9.97
N GLU A 20 -1.68 -11.06 -10.87
CA GLU A 20 -2.69 -11.35 -11.91
C GLU A 20 -4.06 -11.77 -11.32
N GLU A 21 -4.08 -12.26 -10.09
CA GLU A 21 -5.29 -12.66 -9.36
C GLU A 21 -5.94 -11.47 -8.61
N GLY A 22 -5.34 -10.28 -8.66
CA GLY A 22 -5.80 -9.09 -7.94
C GLY A 22 -5.44 -9.07 -6.46
N CYS A 23 -4.61 -10.00 -5.98
CA CYS A 23 -4.05 -9.96 -4.63
C CYS A 23 -2.85 -9.01 -4.60
N LEU A 24 -2.71 -8.22 -3.54
CA LEU A 24 -1.61 -7.29 -3.33
C LEU A 24 -0.30 -8.04 -3.15
N SER A 25 0.73 -7.58 -3.86
CA SER A 25 2.09 -8.05 -3.63
C SER A 25 2.62 -7.47 -2.33
N VAL A 26 3.10 -8.33 -1.44
CA VAL A 26 3.64 -7.94 -0.13
C VAL A 26 5.01 -8.58 0.14
N THR A 27 5.78 -7.98 1.03
CA THR A 27 7.00 -8.55 1.61
C THR A 27 6.68 -9.58 2.69
N ASP A 28 7.71 -10.25 3.23
CA ASP A 28 7.59 -11.16 4.38
C ASP A 28 7.05 -10.47 5.65
N HIS A 29 7.13 -9.14 5.71
CA HIS A 29 6.55 -8.31 6.77
C HIS A 29 5.15 -7.78 6.44
N GLN A 30 4.52 -8.33 5.40
CA GLN A 30 3.19 -7.94 4.94
C GLN A 30 3.07 -6.49 4.43
N GLN A 31 4.21 -5.87 4.10
CA GLN A 31 4.26 -4.53 3.54
C GLN A 31 4.01 -4.60 2.03
N THR A 32 3.09 -3.78 1.53
CA THR A 32 2.82 -3.65 0.09
C THR A 32 3.99 -2.93 -0.64
N SER A 33 3.87 -2.77 -1.96
CA SER A 33 4.82 -1.95 -2.72
C SER A 33 4.80 -0.45 -2.37
N ILE A 34 3.82 0.02 -1.59
CA ILE A 34 3.78 1.38 -1.06
C ILE A 34 4.43 1.39 0.33
N ASP A 35 5.37 2.32 0.54
CA ASP A 35 6.02 2.46 1.84
C ASP A 35 4.97 2.72 2.94
N ARG A 36 5.05 1.94 4.02
CA ARG A 36 4.17 1.99 5.21
C ARG A 36 2.71 1.64 4.95
N LEU A 37 2.38 1.07 3.80
CA LEU A 37 1.08 0.45 3.56
C LEU A 37 1.22 -1.06 3.67
N TYR A 38 0.35 -1.69 4.46
CA TYR A 38 0.39 -3.13 4.76
C TYR A 38 -0.93 -3.79 4.33
N ALA A 39 -0.86 -5.10 4.07
CA ALA A 39 -2.03 -5.91 3.72
C ALA A 39 -1.97 -7.29 4.38
N ALA A 40 -3.13 -7.85 4.72
CA ALA A 40 -3.27 -9.17 5.32
C ALA A 40 -4.58 -9.83 4.86
N GLY A 41 -4.68 -11.13 5.05
CA GLY A 41 -5.83 -11.95 4.68
C GLY A 41 -6.02 -12.05 3.17
N ASP A 42 -7.29 -12.06 2.75
CA ASP A 42 -7.66 -12.30 1.35
C ASP A 42 -7.21 -11.21 0.38
N LEU A 43 -6.69 -10.08 0.87
CA LEU A 43 -6.01 -9.09 0.05
C LEU A 43 -4.61 -9.53 -0.38
N VAL A 44 -3.98 -10.48 0.31
CA VAL A 44 -2.63 -10.99 0.02
C VAL A 44 -2.70 -12.34 -0.72
N ARG A 45 -3.63 -13.19 -0.29
CA ARG A 45 -3.90 -14.50 -0.89
C ARG A 45 -5.33 -14.92 -0.57
N GLY A 46 -6.12 -15.32 -1.56
CA GLY A 46 -7.52 -15.73 -1.40
C GLY A 46 -7.72 -17.10 -0.73
N LEU A 47 -7.00 -17.39 0.36
CA LEU A 47 -7.08 -18.66 1.08
C LEU A 47 -8.35 -18.80 1.92
N ASN A 48 -9.04 -17.69 2.25
CA ASN A 48 -10.24 -17.66 3.09
C ASN A 48 -10.07 -18.40 4.44
N GLN A 49 -8.89 -18.28 5.06
CA GLN A 49 -8.55 -18.93 6.33
C GLN A 49 -8.26 -17.91 7.42
N ILE A 50 -9.07 -17.92 8.48
CA ILE A 50 -9.00 -16.94 9.59
C ILE A 50 -7.62 -16.96 10.26
N SER A 51 -7.08 -18.15 10.55
CA SER A 51 -5.79 -18.27 11.22
C SER A 51 -4.63 -17.70 10.40
N VAL A 52 -4.69 -17.84 9.07
CA VAL A 52 -3.69 -17.24 8.16
C VAL A 52 -3.80 -15.72 8.20
N ALA A 53 -5.00 -15.19 8.02
CA ALA A 53 -5.24 -13.74 8.06
C ALA A 53 -4.81 -13.12 9.41
N GLN A 54 -5.07 -13.81 10.52
CA GLN A 54 -4.64 -13.38 11.85
C GLN A 54 -3.12 -13.39 12.00
N GLY A 55 -2.44 -14.41 11.48
CA GLY A 55 -0.97 -14.49 11.51
C GLY A 55 -0.32 -13.36 10.69
N GLU A 56 -0.81 -13.14 9.48
CA GLU A 56 -0.37 -12.03 8.62
C GLU A 56 -0.60 -10.66 9.30
N GLY A 57 -1.75 -10.47 9.95
CA GLY A 57 -2.02 -9.26 10.72
C GLY A 57 -1.04 -9.05 11.89
N ALA A 58 -0.68 -10.11 12.61
CA ALA A 58 0.30 -10.04 13.70
C ALA A 58 1.71 -9.68 13.21
N ILE A 59 2.12 -10.21 12.07
CA ILE A 59 3.41 -9.88 11.43
C ILE A 59 3.44 -8.40 11.04
N ALA A 60 2.39 -7.91 10.35
CA ALA A 60 2.27 -6.51 9.96
C ALA A 60 2.32 -5.58 11.17
N ALA A 61 1.56 -5.90 12.23
CA ALA A 61 1.52 -5.10 13.46
C ALA A 61 2.89 -5.02 14.15
N THR A 62 3.66 -6.11 14.14
CA THR A 62 5.01 -6.15 14.72
C THR A 62 5.96 -5.24 13.96
N ASP A 63 5.92 -5.25 12.62
CA ASP A 63 6.74 -4.37 11.80
C ASP A 63 6.37 -2.88 12.00
N ILE A 64 5.06 -2.56 11.98
CA ILE A 64 4.55 -1.22 12.27
C ILE A 64 5.04 -0.73 13.64
N HIS A 65 4.91 -1.56 14.68
CA HIS A 65 5.37 -1.24 16.03
C HIS A 65 6.87 -0.93 16.07
N ASN A 66 7.68 -1.77 15.44
CA ASN A 66 9.13 -1.61 15.40
C ASN A 66 9.55 -0.34 14.66
N ARG A 67 8.92 -0.02 13.52
CA ARG A 67 9.20 1.20 12.74
C ARG A 67 8.83 2.46 13.51
N LEU A 68 7.67 2.47 14.16
CA LEU A 68 7.24 3.59 15.01
C LEU A 68 8.20 3.80 16.19
N ARG A 69 8.67 2.73 16.83
CA ARG A 69 9.66 2.83 17.92
C ARG A 69 11.02 3.34 17.47
N ARG A 70 11.43 3.06 16.23
CA ARG A 70 12.67 3.58 15.64
C ARG A 70 12.58 5.05 15.23
N GLY A 71 11.38 5.63 15.23
CA GLY A 71 11.17 7.02 14.81
C GLY A 71 11.09 7.20 13.29
N ASP A 72 10.80 6.13 12.53
CA ASP A 72 10.68 6.14 11.06
C ASP A 72 9.36 6.76 10.58
N VAL A 73 8.98 7.89 11.17
CA VAL A 73 7.69 8.59 10.93
C VAL A 73 7.76 9.62 9.80
N GLY A 74 8.92 9.85 9.18
CA GLY A 74 9.12 10.91 8.19
C GLY A 74 8.19 10.77 6.98
N LEU A 75 7.18 11.63 6.85
CA LEU A 75 6.24 11.64 5.73
C LEU A 75 6.99 11.94 4.42
N SER A 76 7.14 10.95 3.54
CA SER A 76 7.59 11.17 2.16
C SER A 76 6.45 11.78 1.35
N THR A 77 6.15 13.05 1.59
CA THR A 77 5.25 13.82 0.73
C THR A 77 6.07 14.32 -0.45
N LYS A 78 6.05 13.61 -1.58
CA LYS A 78 6.45 14.20 -2.86
C LYS A 78 5.45 15.32 -3.20
N ARG A 79 5.76 16.55 -2.82
CA ARG A 79 5.07 17.76 -3.28
C ARG A 79 5.23 17.81 -4.80
N ARG A 80 4.14 17.55 -5.55
CA ARG A 80 4.11 17.80 -7.00
C ARG A 80 4.36 19.30 -7.21
N GLU A 81 5.54 19.63 -7.69
CA GLU A 81 5.89 20.98 -8.11
C GLU A 81 5.20 21.25 -9.46
N THR A 82 4.01 21.85 -9.40
CA THR A 82 3.34 22.41 -10.59
C THR A 82 4.12 23.65 -10.99
N ARG A 83 5.14 23.50 -11.86
CA ARG A 83 5.78 24.65 -12.51
C ARG A 83 4.82 25.22 -13.54
N GLY A 84 3.97 26.14 -13.09
CA GLY A 84 3.32 27.11 -13.96
C GLY A 84 4.37 28.09 -14.47
N SER A 85 4.88 27.87 -15.68
CA SER A 85 5.63 28.88 -16.41
C SER A 85 4.65 29.89 -17.02
N PHE A 86 4.18 30.83 -16.21
CA PHE A 86 3.65 32.09 -16.71
C PHE A 86 4.79 33.09 -16.79
N LEU A 87 5.53 33.05 -17.91
CA LEU A 87 6.50 34.09 -18.26
C LEU A 87 5.97 34.78 -19.52
N GLY A 88 5.56 36.03 -19.34
CA GLY A 88 4.71 36.75 -20.28
C GLY A 88 5.41 37.33 -21.51
N ARG A 89 4.59 38.04 -22.29
CA ARG A 89 5.02 39.12 -23.19
C ARG A 89 3.96 40.20 -23.19
N GLY A 90 4.32 41.34 -22.60
CA GLY A 90 3.81 42.65 -23.01
C GLY A 90 4.71 43.25 -24.09
N ARG A 91 4.15 44.22 -24.84
CA ARG A 91 4.60 44.83 -26.11
C ARG A 91 4.29 43.93 -27.31
N LEU A 92 3.48 44.35 -28.29
CA LEU A 92 3.31 45.68 -28.90
C LEU A 92 1.84 46.11 -28.97
#